data_AF-A0A7W5MWW6-F1
#
_entry.id   AF-A0A7W5MWW6-F1
#
_cell.length_a   1.000
_cell.length_b   1.000
_cell.length_c   1.000
_cell.angle_alpha   90.00
_cell.angle_beta   90.00
_cell.angle_gamma   90.00
#
_symmetry.space_group_name_H-M   'P 1'
#
loop_
_entity.id
_entity.type
_entity.pdbx_description
1 polymer ?
#
loop_
_entity_poly.entity_id
_entity_poly.type
_entity_poly.pdbx_seq_one_letter_code
_entity_poly.pdbx_strand_id
1 'polypeptide(L)'
;MERLDVRRTELETEYMAALIDALRVTAAGKWGLFDHNADRWSRKAVAPIIENLAEIGQAIDQMREQLGMPPFALQQEFLASRGPVKSDAVGEPKQAQAWLDRLDSR
;
A
#
# COMPACT_ATOMS: atom_id res chain seq x y z
N MET A 1 -23.54 -5.34 12.93
CA MET A 1 -22.63 -6.17 12.10
C MET A 1 -22.72 -5.80 10.62
N GLU A 2 -23.89 -5.83 9.97
CA GLU A 2 -24.03 -5.55 8.53
C GLU A 2 -23.49 -4.19 8.07
N ARG A 3 -23.75 -3.09 8.80
CA ARG A 3 -23.18 -1.76 8.46
C ARG A 3 -21.65 -1.70 8.57
N LEU A 4 -21.09 -2.43 9.54
CA LEU A 4 -19.64 -2.48 9.76
C LEU A 4 -18.97 -3.29 8.64
N ASP A 5 -19.61 -4.38 8.22
CA ASP A 5 -19.16 -5.21 7.10
C ASP A 5 -19.15 -4.44 5.78
N VAL A 6 -20.25 -3.73 5.46
CA VAL A 6 -20.34 -2.85 4.29
C VAL A 6 -19.25 -1.79 4.31
N ARG A 7 -19.09 -1.09 5.44
CA ARG A 7 -18.08 -0.04 5.56
C ARG A 7 -16.66 -0.57 5.43
N ARG A 8 -16.35 -1.74 6.00
CA ARG A 8 -15.06 -2.41 5.82
C ARG A 8 -14.80 -2.69 4.33
N THR A 9 -15.77 -3.25 3.61
CA THR A 9 -15.63 -3.56 2.17
C THR A 9 -15.40 -2.30 1.33
N GLU A 10 -16.09 -1.19 1.64
CA GLU A 10 -15.86 0.09 0.98
C GLU A 10 -14.43 0.58 1.19
N LEU A 11 -13.93 0.56 2.44
CA LEU A 11 -12.57 0.98 2.75
C LEU A 11 -11.51 0.07 2.11
N GLU A 12 -11.73 -1.25 2.08
CA GLU A 12 -10.83 -2.18 1.39
C GLU A 12 -10.74 -1.88 -0.11
N THR A 13 -11.86 -1.47 -0.72
CA THR A 13 -11.90 -1.02 -2.13
C THR A 13 -11.16 0.30 -2.32
N GLU A 14 -11.39 1.27 -1.42
CA GLU A 14 -10.72 2.57 -1.41
C GLU A 14 -9.20 2.43 -1.25
N TYR A 15 -8.76 1.58 -0.31
CA TYR A 15 -7.35 1.26 -0.09
C TYR A 15 -6.71 0.70 -1.36
N MET A 16 -7.37 -0.28 -1.99
CA MET A 16 -6.86 -0.92 -3.20
C MET A 16 -6.70 0.09 -4.35
N ALA A 17 -7.69 0.96 -4.56
CA ALA A 17 -7.62 2.02 -5.57
C ALA A 17 -6.46 2.99 -5.30
N ALA A 18 -6.34 3.47 -4.06
CA ALA A 18 -5.26 4.37 -3.65
C ALA A 18 -3.88 3.74 -3.82
N LEU A 19 -3.73 2.45 -3.48
CA LEU A 19 -2.49 1.71 -3.67
C LEU A 19 -2.15 1.54 -5.16
N ILE A 20 -3.13 1.18 -6.00
CA ILE A 20 -2.93 1.04 -7.45
C ILE A 20 -2.46 2.37 -8.06
N ASP A 21 -3.07 3.48 -7.69
CA ASP A 21 -2.66 4.80 -8.20
C ASP A 21 -1.25 5.18 -7.76
N ALA A 22 -0.89 4.90 -6.50
CA ALA A 22 0.47 5.08 -6.01
C ALA A 22 1.48 4.21 -6.78
N LEU A 23 1.17 2.93 -6.99
CA LEU A 23 2.00 2.00 -7.73
C LEU A 23 2.19 2.43 -9.18
N ARG A 24 1.16 2.92 -9.87
CA ARG A 24 1.26 3.44 -11.24
C ARG A 24 2.23 4.61 -11.33
N VAL A 25 2.14 5.54 -10.39
CA VAL A 25 3.05 6.70 -10.32
C VAL A 25 4.49 6.24 -10.07
N THR A 26 4.69 5.21 -9.24
CA THR A 26 6.03 4.65 -9.01
C THR A 26 6.57 3.85 -10.19
N ALA A 27 5.73 3.06 -10.86
CA ALA A 27 6.08 2.36 -12.09
C ALA A 27 6.48 3.33 -13.22
N ALA A 28 5.86 4.52 -13.24
CA ALA A 28 6.24 5.62 -14.15
C ALA A 28 7.56 6.34 -13.78
N GLY A 29 8.21 5.94 -12.68
CA GLY A 29 9.53 6.42 -12.30
C GLY A 29 9.58 7.36 -11.08
N LYS A 30 8.48 7.54 -10.34
CA LYS A 30 8.52 8.29 -9.07
C LYS A 30 8.93 7.40 -7.90
N TRP A 31 10.00 7.76 -7.21
CA TRP A 31 10.52 6.97 -6.08
C TRP A 31 9.94 7.40 -4.73
N GLY A 32 10.14 6.56 -3.71
CA GLY A 32 9.81 6.78 -2.30
C GLY A 32 8.66 5.90 -1.80
N LEU A 33 7.90 5.26 -2.68
CA LEU A 33 6.73 4.43 -2.30
C LEU A 33 7.15 3.19 -1.52
N PHE A 34 8.33 2.64 -1.80
CA PHE A 34 8.88 1.51 -1.04
C PHE A 34 9.95 1.94 -0.02
N ASP A 35 10.38 3.21 -0.05
CA ASP A 35 11.41 3.78 0.83
C ASP A 35 12.75 3.01 0.74
N HIS A 36 13.08 2.52 -0.46
CA HIS A 36 14.32 1.77 -0.72
C HIS A 36 15.55 2.68 -0.71
N ASN A 37 15.40 3.87 -1.31
CA ASN A 37 16.39 4.91 -1.23
C ASN A 37 15.97 5.92 -0.16
N ALA A 38 16.83 6.16 0.82
CA ALA A 38 16.61 7.15 1.88
C ALA A 38 16.68 8.61 1.36
N ASP A 39 16.32 8.86 0.10
CA ASP A 39 16.27 10.19 -0.48
C ASP A 39 15.13 10.99 0.17
N ARG A 40 15.52 12.09 0.81
CA ARG A 40 14.61 12.94 1.59
C ARG A 40 13.53 13.57 0.72
N TRP A 41 13.82 13.90 -0.53
CA TRP A 41 12.87 14.54 -1.44
C TRP A 41 11.79 13.58 -1.91
N SER A 42 12.20 12.40 -2.34
CA SER A 42 11.30 11.30 -2.73
C SER A 42 10.38 10.93 -1.57
N ARG A 43 10.92 10.75 -0.36
CA ARG A 43 10.13 10.48 0.86
C ARG A 43 9.10 11.58 1.13
N LYS A 44 9.50 12.86 1.07
CA LYS A 44 8.58 13.99 1.30
C LYS A 44 7.48 14.04 0.24
N ALA A 45 7.80 13.72 -1.02
CA ALA A 45 6.85 13.77 -2.13
C ALA A 45 5.81 12.64 -2.11
N VAL A 46 6.07 11.55 -1.38
CA VAL A 46 5.12 10.44 -1.21
C VAL A 46 4.51 10.37 0.19
N ALA A 47 5.01 11.14 1.16
CA ALA A 47 4.51 11.11 2.55
C ALA A 47 2.98 11.23 2.65
N PRO A 48 2.29 12.15 1.92
CA PRO A 48 0.82 12.22 1.97
C PRO A 48 0.12 10.95 1.47
N ILE A 49 0.72 10.25 0.50
CA ILE A 49 0.19 8.99 -0.04
C ILE A 49 0.32 7.88 1.02
N ILE A 50 1.48 7.81 1.68
CA ILE A 50 1.73 6.83 2.75
C ILE A 50 0.84 7.07 3.96
N GLU A 51 0.67 8.33 4.36
CA GLU A 51 -0.22 8.73 5.44
C GLU A 51 -1.68 8.32 5.14
N ASN A 52 -2.17 8.60 3.93
CA ASN A 52 -3.51 8.19 3.51
C ASN A 52 -3.70 6.66 3.51
N LEU A 53 -2.73 5.92 2.96
CA LEU A 53 -2.77 4.44 2.99
C LEU A 53 -2.74 3.91 4.43
N ALA A 54 -1.92 4.49 5.30
CA ALA A 54 -1.85 4.09 6.70
C ALA A 54 -3.17 4.35 7.44
N GLU A 55 -3.81 5.50 7.19
CA GLU A 55 -5.09 5.86 7.81
C GLU A 55 -6.21 4.88 7.40
N ILE A 56 -6.41 4.68 6.09
CA ILE A 56 -7.41 3.75 5.57
C ILE A 56 -7.14 2.33 6.08
N GLY A 57 -5.88 1.89 6.01
CA GLY A 57 -5.47 0.57 6.46
C GLY A 57 -5.73 0.31 7.95
N GLN A 58 -5.33 1.25 8.81
CA GLN A 58 -5.61 1.18 10.25
C GLN A 58 -7.11 1.15 10.54
N ALA A 59 -7.92 1.90 9.79
CA ALA A 59 -9.38 1.86 9.94
C ALA A 59 -9.94 0.48 9.55
N ILE A 60 -9.45 -0.13 8.47
CA ILE A 60 -9.83 -1.48 8.06
C ILE A 60 -9.45 -2.49 9.15
N ASP A 61 -8.21 -2.46 9.65
CA ASP A 61 -7.73 -3.39 10.67
C ASP A 61 -8.57 -3.31 11.95
N GLN A 62 -8.94 -2.11 12.39
CA GLN A 62 -9.85 -1.91 13.54
C GLN A 62 -11.24 -2.52 13.29
N MET A 63 -11.80 -2.36 12.09
CA MET A 63 -13.10 -2.96 11.76
C MET A 63 -13.01 -4.48 11.68
N ARG A 64 -11.91 -5.02 11.12
CA ARG A 64 -11.67 -6.46 11.02
C ARG A 64 -11.48 -7.09 12.39
N GLU A 65 -10.76 -6.44 13.30
CA GLU A 65 -10.64 -6.86 14.69
C GLU A 65 -12.02 -6.97 15.37
N GLN A 66 -12.87 -5.94 15.24
CA GLN A 66 -14.24 -5.96 15.78
C GLN A 66 -15.12 -7.07 15.18
N LEU A 67 -14.84 -7.50 13.96
CA LEU A 67 -15.52 -8.60 13.27
C LEU A 67 -14.88 -9.97 13.53
N GLY A 68 -13.80 -10.05 14.32
CA GLY A 68 -13.07 -11.29 14.58
C GLY A 68 -12.31 -11.83 13.37
N MET A 69 -11.92 -10.95 12.45
CA MET A 69 -11.17 -11.27 11.22
C MET A 69 -9.66 -11.02 11.40
N PRO A 70 -8.80 -11.72 10.67
CA PRO A 70 -7.37 -11.41 10.64
C PRO A 70 -7.12 -10.02 10.03
N PRO A 71 -5.97 -9.38 10.28
CA PRO A 71 -5.60 -8.10 9.67
C PRO A 71 -5.71 -8.10 8.14
N PHE A 72 -5.83 -6.91 7.57
CA PHE A 72 -5.97 -6.73 6.14
C PHE A 72 -4.68 -7.09 5.41
N ALA A 73 -4.68 -8.28 4.80
CA ALA A 73 -3.48 -8.87 4.21
C ALA A 73 -2.79 -7.95 3.19
N LEU A 74 -3.55 -7.22 2.37
CA LEU A 74 -2.99 -6.33 1.35
C LEU A 74 -2.11 -5.23 1.97
N GLN A 75 -2.56 -4.62 3.07
CA GLN A 75 -1.78 -3.63 3.80
C GLN A 75 -0.52 -4.25 4.41
N GLN A 76 -0.65 -5.42 5.04
CA GLN A 76 0.49 -6.09 5.67
C GLN A 76 1.57 -6.46 4.64
N GLU A 77 1.16 -6.96 3.48
CA GLU A 77 2.06 -7.22 2.35
C GLU A 77 2.74 -5.93 1.84
N PHE A 78 1.99 -4.83 1.74
CA PHE A 78 2.53 -3.55 1.29
C PHE A 78 3.55 -3.00 2.29
N LEU A 79 3.23 -3.00 3.58
CA LEU A 79 4.14 -2.57 4.64
C LEU A 79 5.39 -3.44 4.69
N ALA A 80 5.27 -4.75 4.52
CA ALA A 80 6.40 -5.67 4.47
C ALA A 80 7.28 -5.47 3.22
N SER A 81 6.72 -4.93 2.15
CA SER A 81 7.48 -4.60 0.93
C SER A 81 8.23 -3.27 1.01
N ARG A 82 8.04 -2.49 2.08
CA ARG A 82 8.74 -1.24 2.35
C ARG A 82 10.00 -1.46 3.18
N GLY A 83 11.00 -0.61 2.98
CA GLY A 83 12.20 -0.53 3.81
C GLY A 83 13.50 -0.68 3.04
N PRO A 84 14.65 -0.67 3.74
CA PRO A 84 15.95 -0.74 3.10
C PRO A 84 16.13 -2.11 2.43
N VAL A 85 16.51 -2.08 1.15
CA VAL A 85 16.87 -3.28 0.38
C VAL A 85 18.37 -3.34 0.16
N LYS A 86 18.86 -4.52 -0.24
CA LYS A 86 20.25 -4.70 -0.65
C LYS A 86 20.53 -3.88 -1.93
N SER A 87 21.78 -3.47 -2.12
CA SER A 87 22.19 -2.63 -3.25
C SER A 87 21.97 -3.27 -4.64
N ASP A 88 21.73 -4.57 -4.72
CA ASP A 88 21.43 -5.34 -5.92
C ASP A 88 19.91 -5.54 -6.17
N ALA A 89 19.07 -5.00 -5.28
CA ALA A 89 17.63 -5.12 -5.42
C ALA A 89 17.11 -4.38 -6.67
N VAL A 90 16.03 -4.91 -7.24
CA VAL A 90 15.32 -4.25 -8.33
C VAL A 90 14.80 -2.89 -7.85
N GLY A 91 14.95 -1.86 -8.70
CA GLY A 91 14.48 -0.51 -8.36
C GLY A 91 12.96 -0.46 -8.13
N GLU A 92 12.52 0.53 -7.36
CA GLU A 92 11.10 0.72 -7.01
C GLU A 92 10.14 0.67 -8.20
N PRO A 93 10.46 1.23 -9.40
CA PRO A 93 9.54 1.15 -10.54
C PRO A 93 9.24 -0.28 -11.01
N LYS A 94 10.25 -1.17 -11.00
CA LYS A 94 10.07 -2.58 -11.39
C LYS A 94 9.27 -3.35 -10.33
N GLN A 95 9.53 -3.07 -9.05
CA GLN A 95 8.75 -3.64 -7.96
C GLN A 95 7.29 -3.18 -8.03
N ALA A 96 7.05 -1.91 -8.33
CA ALA A 96 5.70 -1.38 -8.52
C ALA A 96 4.97 -2.07 -9.68
N GLN A 97 5.66 -2.28 -10.81
CA GLN A 97 5.08 -3.02 -11.94
C GLN A 97 4.73 -4.45 -11.56
N ALA A 98 5.63 -5.17 -10.88
CA ALA A 98 5.35 -6.53 -10.41
C ALA A 98 4.15 -6.59 -9.43
N TRP A 99 3.95 -5.54 -8.63
CA TRP A 99 2.77 -5.39 -7.78
C TRP A 99 1.50 -5.17 -8.59
N LEU A 100 1.53 -4.30 -9.61
CA LEU A 100 0.40 -4.06 -10.51
C LEU A 100 0.02 -5.34 -11.25
N ASP A 101 0.98 -6.05 -11.82
CA ASP A 101 0.76 -7.31 -12.54
C ASP A 101 0.09 -8.36 -11.63
N ARG A 102 0.53 -8.44 -10.36
CA ARG A 102 -0.04 -9.33 -9.36
C ARG A 102 -1.48 -8.95 -9.00
N LEU A 103 -1.78 -7.66 -8.89
CA LEU A 103 -3.12 -7.16 -8.56
C LEU A 103 -4.10 -7.30 -9.72
N ASP A 104 -3.63 -7.21 -10.96
CA ASP A 104 -4.45 -7.41 -12.17
C ASP A 104 -4.79 -8.89 -12.42
N SER A 105 -3.94 -9.81 -11.94
CA SER A 105 -4.16 -11.26 -12.06
C SER A 105 -5.12 -11.89 -11.03
N ARG A 106 -5.74 -11.09 -10.15
CA ARG A 106 -6.59 -11.56 -9.04
C ARG A 106 -8.07 -11.65 -9.40
#